data_AF-D8QH00-F1
#
_entry.id   AF-D8QH00-F1
#
_cell.length_a   1.000
_cell.length_b   1.000
_cell.length_c   1.000
_cell.angle_alpha   90.00
_cell.angle_beta   90.00
_cell.angle_gamma   90.00
#
_symmetry.space_group_name_H-M   'P 1'
#
loop_
_entity.id
_entity.type
_entity.pdbx_description
1 polymer ?
#
loop_
_entity_poly.entity_id
_entity_poly.type
_entity_poly.pdbx_seq_one_letter_code
_entity_poly.pdbx_strand_id
1 'polypeptide(L)'
;MALKRGKATPSPTGVVRGQRATNKRRQTTTVPPTPNLRRSLRSQASAKKTSARGGPIPQEIPPDVPAPSARKWQKTGPQIRVLYYLLRRAVTTPYVRENSDADFVPSNLDDLDDGSTTSTPSRESTPLCNIDNSMSRPGHQRLIDRSPLGYVCTASLRHNANGEVQDSHILDRCCAGNRKLIKGFETVMVYEPGTFNVDSPSNRVFLASNYHIMMDKGKWAYIPKAADLERLLAALKKEQLGPIEGQQAPPPRGPNGFTHHKDVFPNDIRGYHIGPFSTWDDPALEFSRKREVYSTEPSLEFRPPWNTPLPIVELPCSPYFVAWKAYKTLQNEDVHLPAHLATEEALLRKIGQLMWDYGLGVPCPS
;
A
#
# COMPACT_ATOMS: atom_id res chain seq x y z
N MET A 1 -32.52 -63.97 21.88
CA MET A 1 -31.54 -63.32 22.77
C MET A 1 -31.75 -61.81 22.66
N ALA A 2 -32.61 -61.11 23.39
CA ALA A 2 -32.87 -60.97 24.84
C ALA A 2 -31.81 -60.16 25.64
N LEU A 3 -32.14 -58.86 25.86
CA LEU A 3 -31.86 -57.96 27.01
C LEU A 3 -30.39 -57.61 27.34
N LYS A 4 -29.98 -56.37 27.68
CA LYS A 4 -30.41 -55.41 28.73
C LYS A 4 -29.86 -54.00 28.40
N ARG A 5 -30.61 -52.88 28.38
CA ARG A 5 -31.04 -51.96 29.48
C ARG A 5 -30.04 -51.69 30.63
N GLY A 6 -29.60 -50.42 30.74
CA GLY A 6 -29.20 -49.74 31.98
C GLY A 6 -29.40 -48.22 31.78
N LYS A 7 -30.49 -47.62 32.25
CA LYS A 7 -30.77 -47.02 33.58
C LYS A 7 -29.98 -45.74 33.87
N ALA A 8 -30.73 -44.64 33.89
CA ALA A 8 -30.42 -43.36 34.48
C ALA A 8 -30.63 -43.37 36.01
N THR A 9 -29.97 -42.45 36.72
CA THR A 9 -30.52 -41.79 37.92
C THR A 9 -29.88 -40.40 38.13
N PRO A 10 -30.59 -39.45 38.76
CA PRO A 10 -30.29 -38.01 38.74
C PRO A 10 -29.96 -37.39 40.12
N SER A 11 -29.73 -36.05 40.09
CA SER A 11 -29.95 -35.04 41.16
C SER A 11 -28.90 -34.89 42.28
N PRO A 12 -28.87 -33.79 43.08
CA PRO A 12 -29.67 -32.53 43.07
C PRO A 12 -28.86 -31.21 43.35
N THR A 13 -29.62 -30.09 43.40
CA THR A 13 -29.34 -28.78 44.04
C THR A 13 -28.34 -27.85 43.34
N GLY A 14 -28.60 -26.57 43.04
CA GLY A 14 -29.65 -25.65 43.44
C GLY A 14 -29.03 -24.41 44.08
N VAL A 15 -28.80 -23.34 43.30
CA VAL A 15 -28.68 -21.96 43.85
C VAL A 15 -29.30 -20.97 42.87
N VAL A 16 -30.40 -20.40 43.36
CA VAL A 16 -31.12 -19.23 42.87
C VAL A 16 -30.25 -17.98 43.07
N ARG A 17 -30.07 -17.14 42.05
CA ARG A 17 -29.91 -15.69 42.27
C ARG A 17 -30.07 -14.85 41.00
N GLY A 18 -31.09 -13.98 41.03
CA GLY A 18 -30.93 -12.59 40.62
C GLY A 18 -31.20 -12.24 39.17
N GLN A 19 -32.49 -12.18 38.80
CA GLN A 19 -32.93 -11.24 37.77
C GLN A 19 -32.62 -9.81 38.22
N ARG A 20 -31.88 -9.05 37.41
CA ARG A 20 -31.94 -7.59 37.41
C ARG A 20 -32.27 -7.10 36.02
N ALA A 21 -33.53 -6.70 35.87
CA ALA A 21 -33.97 -5.83 34.80
C ALA A 21 -33.26 -4.48 34.94
N THR A 22 -32.56 -4.05 33.89
CA THR A 22 -32.18 -2.64 33.73
C THR A 22 -33.02 -2.04 32.62
N ASN A 23 -33.62 -0.92 33.00
CA ASN A 23 -34.67 -0.23 32.27
C ASN A 23 -34.19 0.31 30.92
N LYS A 24 -35.06 0.13 29.93
CA LYS A 24 -35.14 0.92 28.70
C LYS A 24 -35.21 2.41 29.07
N ARG A 25 -34.22 3.20 28.68
CA ARG A 25 -34.36 4.66 28.55
C ARG A 25 -34.29 5.01 27.07
N ARG A 26 -35.47 5.12 26.48
CA ARG A 26 -35.73 5.63 25.13
C ARG A 26 -35.40 7.13 25.17
N GLN A 27 -34.26 7.53 24.63
CA GLN A 27 -33.99 8.94 24.37
C GLN A 27 -34.65 9.29 23.03
N THR A 28 -35.69 10.10 23.13
CA THR A 28 -36.37 10.73 22.00
C THR A 28 -35.46 11.85 21.52
N THR A 29 -34.75 11.63 20.42
CA THR A 29 -33.98 12.68 19.75
C THR A 29 -34.95 13.56 18.96
N THR A 30 -35.19 14.76 19.47
CA THR A 30 -35.97 15.81 18.82
C THR A 30 -35.21 16.29 17.59
N VAL A 31 -35.77 16.08 16.41
CA VAL A 31 -35.26 16.56 15.13
C VAL A 31 -35.52 18.08 15.06
N PRO A 32 -34.50 18.94 14.90
CA PRO A 32 -34.72 20.35 14.60
C PRO A 32 -35.23 20.51 13.16
N PRO A 33 -36.15 21.45 12.91
CA PRO A 33 -36.77 21.63 11.60
C PRO A 33 -35.76 22.14 10.57
N THR A 34 -35.81 21.52 9.39
CA THR A 34 -35.14 21.94 8.16
C THR A 34 -35.54 23.36 7.78
N PRO A 35 -34.59 24.30 7.59
CA PRO A 35 -34.89 25.56 6.95
C PRO A 35 -35.02 25.35 5.43
N ASN A 36 -36.24 25.60 4.94
CA ASN A 36 -36.58 25.72 3.53
C ASN A 36 -35.68 26.74 2.82
N LEU A 37 -34.71 26.28 2.03
CA LEU A 37 -34.04 27.13 1.05
C LEU A 37 -34.79 27.10 -0.28
N ARG A 38 -35.44 28.23 -0.51
CA ARG A 38 -36.03 28.74 -1.75
C ARG A 38 -35.33 28.24 -3.02
N ARG A 39 -36.13 27.64 -3.90
CA ARG A 39 -35.90 27.59 -5.35
C ARG A 39 -35.71 29.02 -5.90
N SER A 40 -34.61 29.29 -6.58
CA SER A 40 -34.52 30.40 -7.53
C SER A 40 -34.66 29.89 -8.96
N LEU A 41 -35.70 30.38 -9.63
CA LEU A 41 -35.94 30.34 -11.06
C LEU A 41 -35.04 31.38 -11.76
N ARG A 42 -34.22 30.93 -12.70
CA ARG A 42 -33.60 31.64 -13.86
C ARG A 42 -32.31 30.85 -14.17
N SER A 43 -32.06 30.33 -15.35
CA SER A 43 -32.27 30.91 -16.68
C SER A 43 -32.33 29.81 -17.74
N GLN A 44 -33.37 29.84 -18.58
CA GLN A 44 -33.36 29.27 -19.91
C GLN A 44 -32.86 30.32 -20.90
N ALA A 45 -31.88 29.95 -21.73
CA ALA A 45 -31.62 30.46 -23.08
C ALA A 45 -30.59 29.49 -23.70
N SER A 46 -30.98 28.53 -24.55
CA SER A 46 -31.30 28.66 -25.97
C SER A 46 -30.07 28.95 -26.85
N ALA A 47 -29.51 27.90 -27.45
CA ALA A 47 -28.91 27.90 -28.80
C ALA A 47 -28.71 26.44 -29.23
N LYS A 48 -29.69 25.89 -29.96
CA LYS A 48 -29.69 25.73 -31.43
C LYS A 48 -28.73 24.65 -31.96
N LYS A 49 -29.38 23.53 -32.33
CA LYS A 49 -28.98 22.57 -33.37
C LYS A 49 -28.53 23.30 -34.64
N THR A 50 -27.39 22.88 -35.19
CA THR A 50 -27.15 22.84 -36.63
C THR A 50 -26.45 21.54 -36.96
N SER A 51 -27.23 20.61 -37.50
CA SER A 51 -26.77 19.50 -38.31
C SER A 51 -26.41 20.05 -39.68
N ALA A 52 -25.20 19.79 -40.16
CA ALA A 52 -24.86 19.95 -41.56
C ALA A 52 -23.97 18.78 -42.00
N ARG A 53 -24.55 18.01 -42.92
CA ARG A 53 -23.98 16.97 -43.77
C ARG A 53 -23.15 17.65 -44.87
N GLY A 54 -21.99 17.09 -45.18
CA GLY A 54 -21.17 17.40 -46.37
C GLY A 54 -19.77 16.86 -46.10
N GLY A 55 -19.36 15.72 -46.64
CA GLY A 55 -19.03 15.51 -48.05
C GLY A 55 -17.49 15.47 -48.17
N PRO A 56 -16.89 14.43 -48.76
CA PRO A 56 -15.44 14.20 -48.65
C PRO A 56 -14.67 15.11 -49.61
N ILE A 57 -13.68 15.83 -49.10
CA ILE A 57 -12.67 16.53 -49.90
C ILE A 57 -11.42 15.63 -49.98
N PRO A 58 -10.92 15.29 -51.17
CA PRO A 58 -9.64 14.62 -51.34
C PRO A 58 -8.52 15.64 -51.07
N GLN A 59 -7.62 15.34 -50.14
CA GLN A 59 -6.39 16.09 -49.98
C GLN A 59 -5.18 15.23 -50.34
N GLU A 60 -4.39 15.86 -51.20
CA GLU A 60 -3.18 15.40 -51.84
C GLU A 60 -2.10 14.99 -50.85
N ILE A 61 -1.32 13.99 -51.25
CA ILE A 61 -0.13 13.49 -50.58
C ILE A 61 1.02 14.47 -50.85
N PRO A 62 1.63 15.10 -49.82
CA PRO A 62 2.92 15.76 -49.96
C PRO A 62 4.06 14.72 -49.82
N PRO A 63 5.20 14.91 -50.52
CA PRO A 63 6.29 13.95 -50.57
C PRO A 63 7.17 13.98 -49.32
N ASP A 64 7.70 12.79 -48.98
CA ASP A 64 8.94 12.49 -48.27
C ASP A 64 9.43 13.50 -47.21
N VAL A 65 8.93 13.32 -45.98
CA VAL A 65 9.60 13.82 -44.79
C VAL A 65 10.69 12.81 -44.40
N PRO A 66 11.98 13.21 -44.32
CA PRO A 66 13.05 12.30 -43.93
C PRO A 66 12.84 11.82 -42.49
N ALA A 67 13.05 10.52 -42.29
CA ALA A 67 12.91 9.84 -41.01
C ALA A 67 13.65 10.61 -39.89
N PRO A 68 13.03 10.82 -38.71
CA PRO A 68 13.74 11.39 -37.58
C PRO A 68 14.89 10.46 -37.22
N SER A 69 16.11 10.99 -37.30
CA SER A 69 17.31 10.30 -36.87
C SER A 69 17.10 9.81 -35.45
N ALA A 70 17.50 8.56 -35.21
CA ALA A 70 17.44 7.93 -33.91
C ALA A 70 18.13 8.85 -32.88
N ARG A 71 17.32 9.58 -32.11
CA ARG A 71 17.78 10.22 -30.88
C ARG A 71 18.24 9.07 -30.00
N LYS A 72 19.56 8.90 -29.93
CA LYS A 72 20.20 8.14 -28.86
C LYS A 72 19.64 8.71 -27.56
N TRP A 73 18.77 7.95 -26.91
CA TRP A 73 18.43 8.16 -25.52
C TRP A 73 19.75 8.14 -24.78
N GLN A 74 20.22 9.33 -24.38
CA GLN A 74 21.28 9.44 -23.41
C GLN A 74 20.78 8.68 -22.19
N LYS A 75 21.40 7.52 -21.93
CA LYS A 75 21.21 6.76 -20.70
C LYS A 75 21.51 7.73 -19.56
N THR A 76 20.47 8.26 -18.94
CA THR A 76 20.57 8.94 -17.65
C THR A 76 21.30 7.99 -16.70
N GLY A 77 22.39 8.51 -16.15
CA GLY A 77 23.44 7.75 -15.49
C GLY A 77 23.05 7.01 -14.21
N PRO A 78 24.04 6.46 -13.50
CA PRO A 78 23.89 5.51 -12.41
C PRO A 78 23.52 6.23 -11.10
N GLN A 79 22.31 6.75 -10.95
CA GLN A 79 21.99 7.61 -9.80
C GLN A 79 21.34 6.94 -8.58
N ILE A 80 20.93 5.65 -8.62
CA ILE A 80 20.27 5.05 -7.44
C ILE A 80 20.97 3.77 -6.91
N ARG A 81 21.76 3.06 -7.72
CA ARG A 81 22.63 1.96 -7.23
C ARG A 81 23.61 2.40 -6.14
N VAL A 82 23.92 3.69 -6.11
CA VAL A 82 24.82 4.31 -5.13
C VAL A 82 24.18 4.35 -3.73
N LEU A 83 22.85 4.40 -3.58
CA LEU A 83 22.22 4.50 -2.26
C LEU A 83 22.37 3.20 -1.45
N TYR A 84 22.20 2.03 -2.09
CA TYR A 84 22.41 0.75 -1.41
C TYR A 84 23.90 0.52 -1.06
N TYR A 85 24.82 0.94 -1.93
CA TYR A 85 26.27 0.84 -1.66
C TYR A 85 26.77 1.85 -0.62
N LEU A 86 26.23 3.08 -0.59
CA LEU A 86 26.57 4.10 0.41
C LEU A 86 25.96 3.80 1.77
N LEU A 87 24.72 3.31 1.83
CA LEU A 87 24.11 2.86 3.09
C LEU A 87 24.89 1.68 3.69
N ARG A 88 25.38 0.74 2.86
CA ARG A 88 26.25 -0.35 3.34
C ARG A 88 27.63 0.15 3.84
N ARG A 89 28.08 1.33 3.41
CA ARG A 89 29.35 1.96 3.84
C ARG A 89 29.22 2.92 5.02
N ALA A 90 28.05 3.54 5.23
CA ALA A 90 27.80 4.49 6.32
C ALA A 90 27.52 3.80 7.67
N VAL A 91 27.18 2.50 7.67
CA VAL A 91 26.90 1.70 8.88
C VAL A 91 28.16 1.42 9.74
N THR A 92 29.36 1.86 9.33
CA THR A 92 30.59 1.66 10.12
C THR A 92 31.03 2.85 10.99
N THR A 93 30.26 3.95 11.06
CA THR A 93 30.57 5.07 11.96
C THR A 93 29.54 5.17 13.09
N PRO A 94 29.90 4.86 14.36
CA PRO A 94 29.00 5.06 15.48
C PRO A 94 28.87 6.56 15.76
N TYR A 95 27.73 7.14 15.39
CA TYR A 95 27.36 8.50 15.78
C TYR A 95 26.51 8.42 17.05
N VAL A 96 27.16 8.59 18.20
CA VAL A 96 26.48 8.73 19.49
C VAL A 96 26.06 10.20 19.62
N ARG A 97 24.76 10.48 19.49
CA ARG A 97 24.18 11.77 19.88
C ARG A 97 23.19 11.52 21.02
N GLU A 98 23.39 12.21 22.13
CA GLU A 98 22.45 12.25 23.25
C GLU A 98 21.11 12.84 22.76
N ASN A 99 20.07 12.02 22.73
CA ASN A 99 18.70 12.43 22.44
C ASN A 99 18.17 13.24 23.64
N SER A 100 18.11 14.56 23.48
CA SER A 100 17.33 15.46 24.33
C SER A 100 16.01 15.77 23.63
N ASP A 101 15.08 14.82 23.69
CA ASP A 101 13.69 15.03 23.29
C ASP A 101 12.84 15.19 24.56
N ALA A 102 12.24 16.37 24.73
CA ALA A 102 11.56 16.78 25.97
C ALA A 102 10.27 15.98 26.25
N ASP A 103 9.74 15.29 25.23
CA ASP A 103 8.55 14.43 25.34
C ASP A 103 8.91 12.93 25.40
N PHE A 104 10.20 12.59 25.40
CA PHE A 104 10.65 11.20 25.60
C PHE A 104 10.66 10.87 27.09
N VAL A 105 9.62 10.18 27.56
CA VAL A 105 9.66 9.48 28.85
C VAL A 105 10.23 8.09 28.59
N PRO A 106 11.48 7.77 28.98
CA PRO A 106 11.94 6.40 28.95
C PRO A 106 11.02 5.62 29.88
N SER A 107 10.33 4.62 29.35
CA SER A 107 9.66 3.65 30.20
C SER A 107 10.75 2.84 30.90
N ASN A 108 11.14 3.28 32.10
CA ASN A 108 11.88 2.46 33.05
C ASN A 108 10.95 1.33 33.52
N LEU A 109 10.87 0.27 32.73
CA LEU A 109 10.37 -1.01 33.17
C LEU A 109 11.40 -2.03 32.71
N ASP A 110 12.11 -2.57 33.70
CA ASP A 110 13.08 -3.63 33.54
C ASP A 110 12.55 -4.72 32.61
N ASP A 111 13.23 -4.90 31.49
CA ASP A 111 13.06 -6.02 30.56
C ASP A 111 13.52 -7.30 31.27
N LEU A 112 12.65 -7.86 32.11
CA LEU A 112 12.73 -9.26 32.50
C LEU A 112 12.01 -10.08 31.42
N ASP A 113 12.85 -10.65 30.58
CA ASP A 113 12.60 -11.65 29.56
C ASP A 113 11.97 -12.90 30.20
N ASP A 114 10.65 -12.92 30.34
CA ASP A 114 9.90 -14.12 30.73
C ASP A 114 9.50 -14.87 29.45
N GLY A 115 10.22 -15.96 29.19
CA GLY A 115 10.15 -16.81 28.00
C GLY A 115 8.81 -17.54 27.84
N SER A 116 7.74 -16.80 27.54
CA SER A 116 6.42 -17.34 27.24
C SER A 116 6.12 -17.27 25.75
N THR A 117 6.03 -18.45 25.13
CA THR A 117 5.76 -18.72 23.71
C THR A 117 4.32 -18.44 23.26
N THR A 118 3.60 -17.55 23.92
CA THR A 118 2.23 -17.17 23.55
C THR A 118 2.15 -15.73 23.08
N SER A 119 2.47 -15.51 21.80
CA SER A 119 1.83 -14.54 20.89
C SER A 119 1.18 -13.27 21.50
N THR A 120 1.91 -12.52 22.32
CA THR A 120 1.60 -11.11 22.54
C THR A 120 2.09 -10.38 21.30
N PRO A 121 1.24 -9.59 20.59
CA PRO A 121 1.75 -8.73 19.54
C PRO A 121 2.82 -7.86 20.17
N SER A 122 4.08 -8.04 19.75
CA SER A 122 5.17 -7.27 20.33
C SER A 122 4.79 -5.81 20.23
N ARG A 123 5.03 -5.05 21.30
CA ARG A 123 4.77 -3.61 21.43
C ARG A 123 5.56 -2.77 20.40
N GLU A 124 6.21 -3.45 19.45
CA GLU A 124 7.28 -3.06 18.54
C GLU A 124 6.87 -3.15 17.07
N SER A 125 5.60 -3.46 16.81
CA SER A 125 5.02 -3.50 15.48
C SER A 125 3.89 -2.48 15.39
N THR A 126 3.66 -1.97 14.17
CA THR A 126 2.55 -1.07 13.85
C THR A 126 1.25 -1.56 14.52
N PRO A 127 0.54 -0.72 15.28
CA PRO A 127 -0.66 -1.13 15.99
C PRO A 127 -1.71 -1.68 15.02
N LEU A 128 -2.62 -2.52 15.51
CA LEU A 128 -3.69 -3.13 14.71
C LEU A 128 -4.79 -2.13 14.30
N CYS A 129 -4.66 -0.87 14.68
CA CYS A 129 -5.59 0.22 14.41
C CYS A 129 -4.90 1.36 13.66
N ASN A 130 -5.70 2.29 13.12
CA ASN A 130 -5.20 3.48 12.44
C ASN A 130 -4.28 4.27 13.36
N ILE A 131 -3.04 4.49 12.92
CA ILE A 131 -2.07 5.28 13.67
C ILE A 131 -2.47 6.75 13.61
N ASP A 132 -2.54 7.39 14.77
CA ASP A 132 -2.61 8.84 14.85
C ASP A 132 -1.23 9.44 15.19
N ASN A 133 -1.12 10.76 15.11
CA ASN A 133 0.14 11.45 15.39
C ASN A 133 0.62 11.30 16.85
N SER A 134 -0.24 10.84 17.77
CA SER A 134 0.03 10.77 19.21
C SER A 134 0.59 9.41 19.69
N MET A 135 0.58 8.38 18.85
CA MET A 135 1.08 7.06 19.25
C MET A 135 2.62 7.00 19.30
N SER A 136 3.16 6.51 20.42
CA SER A 136 4.60 6.28 20.64
C SER A 136 5.19 5.36 19.57
N ARG A 137 6.37 5.71 19.08
CA ARG A 137 6.97 5.12 17.87
C ARG A 137 8.17 4.25 18.21
N PRO A 138 8.48 3.20 17.42
CA PRO A 138 9.74 2.50 17.56
C PRO A 138 10.91 3.49 17.46
N GLY A 139 11.86 3.41 18.39
CA GLY A 139 13.03 4.29 18.38
C GLY A 139 13.84 4.15 17.10
N HIS A 140 14.52 5.22 16.70
CA HIS A 140 15.30 5.35 15.46
C HIS A 140 16.20 4.14 15.16
N GLN A 141 16.97 3.66 16.15
CA GLN A 141 17.88 2.52 15.99
C GLN A 141 17.14 1.23 15.60
N ARG A 142 15.95 0.98 16.16
CA ARG A 142 15.18 -0.24 15.87
C ARG A 142 14.67 -0.28 14.43
N LEU A 143 14.42 0.88 13.81
CA LEU A 143 14.02 0.98 12.40
C LEU A 143 15.20 0.70 11.47
N ILE A 144 16.38 1.19 11.86
CA ILE A 144 17.66 0.93 11.17
C ILE A 144 17.99 -0.56 11.17
N ASP A 145 17.85 -1.22 12.32
CA ASP A 145 18.18 -2.64 12.46
C ASP A 145 17.29 -3.53 11.57
N ARG A 146 16.09 -3.06 11.23
CA ARG A 146 15.14 -3.76 10.35
C ARG A 146 15.36 -3.48 8.86
N SER A 147 15.99 -2.37 8.50
CA SER A 147 16.30 -2.06 7.11
C SER A 147 17.34 -0.94 6.97
N PRO A 148 18.30 -1.06 6.05
CA PRO A 148 19.17 0.07 5.69
C PRO A 148 18.39 1.28 5.15
N LEU A 149 17.10 1.15 4.81
CA LEU A 149 16.24 2.28 4.43
C LEU A 149 15.51 2.93 5.63
N GLY A 150 15.60 2.37 6.83
CA GLY A 150 14.96 2.90 8.04
C GLY A 150 15.45 4.29 8.47
N TYR A 151 16.55 4.74 7.88
CA TYR A 151 17.11 6.08 8.05
C TYR A 151 16.32 7.17 7.34
N VAL A 152 15.50 6.85 6.34
CA VAL A 152 14.88 7.85 5.46
C VAL A 152 13.43 7.54 5.15
N CYS A 153 12.62 8.59 5.04
CA CYS A 153 11.31 8.47 4.42
C CYS A 153 11.52 8.16 2.93
N THR A 154 11.13 6.97 2.48
CA THR A 154 11.32 6.53 1.09
C THR A 154 10.57 7.39 0.07
N ALA A 155 9.48 8.06 0.48
CA ALA A 155 8.71 9.00 -0.34
C ALA A 155 9.33 10.40 -0.45
N SER A 156 9.84 10.98 0.65
CA SER A 156 10.37 12.36 0.67
C SER A 156 11.90 12.45 0.69
N LEU A 157 12.59 11.33 0.90
CA LEU A 157 14.02 11.23 1.18
C LEU A 157 14.51 12.06 2.38
N ARG A 158 13.59 12.51 3.25
CA ARG A 158 13.96 13.18 4.51
C ARG A 158 14.56 12.17 5.47
N HIS A 159 15.64 12.57 6.13
CA HIS A 159 16.31 11.77 7.14
C HIS A 159 15.48 11.70 8.43
N ASN A 160 15.50 10.55 9.10
CA ASN A 160 14.77 10.28 10.33
C ASN A 160 15.46 10.83 11.59
N ALA A 161 16.22 11.93 11.48
CA ALA A 161 16.98 12.47 12.62
C ALA A 161 16.07 12.99 13.74
N ASN A 162 14.84 13.35 13.40
CA ASN A 162 13.80 13.84 14.29
C ASN A 162 12.77 12.76 14.67
N GLY A 163 13.00 11.49 14.32
CA GLY A 163 12.07 10.40 14.66
C GLY A 163 10.73 10.41 13.92
N GLU A 164 10.56 11.20 12.85
CA GLU A 164 9.28 11.32 12.13
C GLU A 164 8.95 10.11 11.23
N VAL A 165 9.94 9.28 10.88
CA VAL A 165 9.77 8.14 9.97
C VAL A 165 9.23 6.92 10.72
N GLN A 166 8.25 6.27 10.11
CA GLN A 166 7.51 5.13 10.63
C GLN A 166 7.68 3.92 9.74
N ASP A 167 7.68 2.72 10.35
CA ASP A 167 7.52 1.43 9.67
C ASP A 167 6.04 1.28 9.27
N SER A 168 5.80 1.29 7.97
CA SER A 168 4.48 1.24 7.35
C SER A 168 4.34 -0.04 6.55
N HIS A 169 3.23 -0.76 6.78
CA HIS A 169 2.91 -1.94 6.00
C HIS A 169 2.17 -1.52 4.72
N ILE A 170 2.55 -2.10 3.58
CA ILE A 170 1.83 -1.88 2.32
C ILE A 170 0.49 -2.62 2.35
N LEU A 171 0.51 -3.91 2.67
CA LEU A 171 -0.67 -4.68 3.04
C LEU A 171 -0.91 -4.49 4.54
N ASP A 172 -1.98 -3.78 4.87
CA ASP A 172 -2.31 -3.39 6.24
C ASP A 172 -2.31 -4.57 7.21
N ARG A 173 -1.72 -4.38 8.38
CA ARG A 173 -1.60 -5.43 9.40
C ARG A 173 -2.96 -5.94 9.90
N CYS A 174 -4.00 -5.10 9.87
CA CYS A 174 -5.37 -5.50 10.18
C CYS A 174 -5.87 -6.63 9.26
N CYS A 175 -5.31 -6.76 8.05
CA CYS A 175 -5.62 -7.84 7.12
C CYS A 175 -5.16 -9.22 7.62
N ALA A 176 -4.23 -9.30 8.59
CA ALA A 176 -3.80 -10.55 9.22
C ALA A 176 -4.95 -11.32 9.89
N GLY A 177 -5.98 -10.61 10.39
CA GLY A 177 -7.18 -11.23 10.96
C GLY A 177 -8.11 -11.86 9.91
N ASN A 178 -7.97 -11.47 8.63
CA ASN A 178 -8.83 -11.93 7.55
C ASN A 178 -8.28 -13.22 6.93
N ARG A 179 -8.66 -14.37 7.51
CA ARG A 179 -8.20 -15.70 7.06
C ARG A 179 -8.41 -15.99 5.57
N LYS A 180 -9.47 -15.47 4.96
CA LYS A 180 -9.73 -15.67 3.52
C LYS A 180 -8.72 -14.90 2.69
N LEU A 181 -8.45 -13.65 3.06
CA LEU A 181 -7.42 -12.84 2.42
C LEU A 181 -6.03 -13.46 2.56
N ILE A 182 -5.66 -13.94 3.74
CA ILE A 182 -4.37 -14.62 3.96
C ILE A 182 -4.23 -15.86 3.07
N LYS A 183 -5.27 -16.70 3.01
CA LYS A 183 -5.29 -17.87 2.10
C LYS A 183 -5.20 -17.48 0.62
N GLY A 184 -5.80 -16.36 0.23
CA GLY A 184 -5.70 -15.83 -1.13
C GLY A 184 -4.25 -15.49 -1.47
N PHE A 185 -3.55 -14.77 -0.58
CA PHE A 185 -2.13 -14.46 -0.75
C PHE A 185 -1.25 -15.72 -0.77
N GLU A 186 -1.49 -16.68 0.14
CA GLU A 186 -0.78 -17.97 0.14
C GLU A 186 -0.94 -18.69 -1.20
N THR A 187 -2.14 -18.66 -1.77
CA THR A 187 -2.44 -19.31 -3.05
C THR A 187 -1.72 -18.64 -4.22
N VAL A 188 -1.88 -17.32 -4.38
CA VAL A 188 -1.36 -16.61 -5.56
C VAL A 188 0.16 -16.39 -5.50
N MET A 189 0.74 -16.33 -4.30
CA MET A 189 2.20 -16.18 -4.10
C MET A 189 2.91 -17.53 -3.91
N VAL A 190 2.16 -18.63 -3.86
CA VAL A 190 2.62 -20.02 -3.68
C VAL A 190 3.36 -20.22 -2.34
N TYR A 191 2.84 -19.63 -1.26
CA TYR A 191 3.32 -19.97 0.08
C TYR A 191 2.71 -21.27 0.58
N GLU A 192 3.42 -21.95 1.48
CA GLU A 192 2.84 -23.06 2.24
C GLU A 192 1.72 -22.52 3.14
N PRO A 193 0.60 -23.25 3.32
CA PRO A 193 -0.48 -22.82 4.19
C PRO A 193 -0.01 -22.49 5.61
N GLY A 194 -0.38 -21.33 6.14
CA GLY A 194 0.01 -20.84 7.45
C GLY A 194 1.39 -20.17 7.52
N THR A 195 2.13 -20.10 6.41
CA THR A 195 3.48 -19.50 6.38
C THR A 195 3.51 -18.07 5.87
N PHE A 196 2.39 -17.56 5.37
CA PHE A 196 2.32 -16.17 4.93
C PHE A 196 2.46 -15.21 6.12
N ASN A 197 3.47 -14.35 6.05
CA ASN A 197 3.78 -13.39 7.09
C ASN A 197 3.56 -11.96 6.58
N VAL A 198 2.53 -11.28 7.11
CA VAL A 198 2.26 -9.86 6.82
C VAL A 198 3.38 -8.96 7.33
N ASP A 199 4.10 -9.38 8.37
CA ASP A 199 5.21 -8.66 8.96
C ASP A 199 6.54 -8.87 8.18
N SER A 200 6.49 -9.35 6.93
CA SER A 200 7.68 -9.57 6.09
C SER A 200 8.34 -8.25 5.64
N PRO A 201 9.67 -8.22 5.42
CA PRO A 201 10.35 -7.05 4.87
C PRO A 201 9.81 -6.61 3.51
N SER A 202 9.36 -7.56 2.68
CA SER A 202 8.78 -7.28 1.36
C SER A 202 7.42 -6.59 1.41
N ASN A 203 6.81 -6.48 2.59
CA ASN A 203 5.55 -5.78 2.83
C ASN A 203 5.75 -4.45 3.60
N ARG A 204 6.99 -4.02 3.85
CA ARG A 204 7.28 -2.87 4.72
C ARG A 204 8.01 -1.75 3.98
N VAL A 205 7.62 -0.52 4.28
CA VAL A 205 8.24 0.73 3.79
C VAL A 205 8.39 1.72 4.92
N PHE A 206 9.38 2.61 4.81
CA PHE A 206 9.62 3.65 5.79
C PHE A 206 9.09 4.98 5.27
N LEU A 207 8.15 5.57 5.99
CA LEU A 207 7.44 6.80 5.59
C LEU A 207 7.39 7.79 6.74
N ALA A 208 7.58 9.08 6.46
CA ALA A 208 7.23 10.11 7.44
C ALA A 208 5.72 10.06 7.72
N SER A 209 5.30 10.39 8.95
CA SER A 209 3.91 10.21 9.40
C SER A 209 2.86 10.83 8.47
N ASN A 210 3.11 12.03 7.96
CA ASN A 210 2.19 12.67 7.03
C ASN A 210 1.98 11.84 5.76
N TYR A 211 3.05 11.29 5.16
CA TYR A 211 2.95 10.42 3.99
C TYR A 211 2.29 9.10 4.31
N HIS A 212 2.61 8.50 5.46
CA HIS A 212 1.98 7.26 5.93
C HIS A 212 0.46 7.42 6.08
N ILE A 213 0.02 8.44 6.83
CA ILE A 213 -1.41 8.73 7.04
C ILE A 213 -2.12 8.97 5.71
N MET A 214 -1.48 9.67 4.77
CA MET A 214 -2.06 9.93 3.45
C MET A 214 -2.14 8.65 2.60
N MET A 215 -1.17 7.74 2.72
CA MET A 215 -1.21 6.44 2.03
C MET A 215 -2.35 5.58 2.57
N ASP A 216 -2.53 5.53 3.89
CA ASP A 216 -3.60 4.75 4.52
C ASP A 216 -5.00 5.29 4.20
N LYS A 217 -5.11 6.61 4.05
CA LYS A 217 -6.34 7.27 3.57
C LYS A 217 -6.59 7.14 2.07
N GLY A 218 -5.76 6.38 1.35
CA GLY A 218 -5.90 6.18 -0.09
C GLY A 218 -5.73 7.48 -0.89
N LYS A 219 -4.87 8.41 -0.42
CA LYS A 219 -4.54 9.63 -1.16
C LYS A 219 -3.42 9.41 -2.16
N TRP A 220 -2.54 8.44 -1.90
CA TRP A 220 -1.55 7.97 -2.86
C TRP A 220 -1.17 6.52 -2.58
N ALA A 221 -0.46 5.92 -3.52
CA ALA A 221 0.22 4.64 -3.33
C ALA A 221 1.52 4.59 -4.14
N TYR A 222 2.37 3.63 -3.80
CA TYR A 222 3.40 3.16 -4.74
C TYR A 222 2.73 2.40 -5.88
N ILE A 223 3.25 2.56 -7.10
CA ILE A 223 2.72 1.93 -8.31
C ILE A 223 3.88 1.18 -8.99
N PRO A 224 3.82 -0.15 -9.14
CA PRO A 224 4.87 -0.88 -9.86
C PRO A 224 4.89 -0.43 -11.32
N LYS A 225 6.06 -0.49 -11.97
CA LYS A 225 6.17 -0.15 -13.39
C LYS A 225 5.28 -1.05 -14.25
N ALA A 226 4.80 -0.55 -15.38
CA ALA A 226 3.99 -1.31 -16.33
C ALA A 226 4.56 -2.71 -16.63
N ALA A 227 5.87 -2.84 -16.90
CA ALA A 227 6.50 -4.14 -17.18
C ALA A 227 6.40 -5.14 -16.00
N ASP A 228 6.52 -4.68 -14.76
CA ASP A 228 6.34 -5.53 -13.58
C ASP A 228 4.87 -5.91 -13.40
N LEU A 229 3.94 -4.98 -13.67
CA LEU A 229 2.50 -5.24 -13.64
C LEU A 229 2.06 -6.23 -14.73
N GLU A 230 2.56 -6.11 -15.95
CA GLU A 230 2.29 -7.07 -17.04
C GLU A 230 2.77 -8.47 -16.68
N ARG A 231 3.98 -8.58 -16.11
CA ARG A 231 4.51 -9.87 -15.62
C ARG A 231 3.67 -10.42 -14.48
N LEU A 232 3.25 -9.58 -13.52
CA LEU A 232 2.34 -9.98 -12.45
C LEU A 232 1.00 -10.48 -13.00
N LEU A 233 0.44 -9.76 -13.97
CA LEU A 233 -0.81 -10.14 -14.62
C LEU A 233 -0.70 -11.50 -15.32
N ALA A 234 0.37 -11.75 -16.07
CA ALA A 234 0.64 -13.04 -16.70
C ALA A 234 0.78 -14.17 -15.65
N ALA A 235 1.48 -13.90 -14.54
CA ALA A 235 1.64 -14.85 -13.44
C ALA A 235 0.29 -15.21 -12.80
N LEU A 236 -0.57 -14.21 -12.55
CA LEU A 236 -1.91 -14.41 -11.99
C LEU A 236 -2.85 -15.10 -12.97
N LYS A 237 -2.66 -14.95 -14.28
CA LYS A 237 -3.34 -15.72 -15.32
C LYS A 237 -2.78 -17.14 -15.50
N LYS A 238 -1.77 -17.53 -14.72
CA LYS A 238 -1.11 -18.85 -14.77
C LYS A 238 -0.41 -19.15 -16.11
N GLU A 239 -0.04 -18.09 -16.82
CA GLU A 239 0.72 -18.17 -18.07
C GLU A 239 2.17 -18.60 -17.75
N GLN A 240 2.82 -19.30 -18.69
CA GLN A 240 4.25 -19.61 -18.53
C GLN A 240 5.05 -18.32 -18.72
N LEU A 241 5.66 -17.84 -17.65
CA LEU A 241 6.50 -16.65 -17.70
C LEU A 241 7.78 -16.93 -18.49
N GLY A 242 8.23 -15.96 -19.28
CA GLY A 242 9.58 -15.96 -19.84
C GLY A 242 10.64 -15.79 -18.74
N PRO A 243 11.89 -16.24 -18.98
CA PRO A 243 13.02 -15.93 -18.11
C PRO A 243 13.23 -14.41 -18.04
N ILE A 244 13.82 -13.96 -16.93
CA ILE A 244 14.24 -12.57 -16.74
C ILE A 244 15.75 -12.50 -16.53
N GLU A 245 16.30 -11.29 -16.46
CA GLU A 245 17.74 -11.08 -16.27
C GLU A 245 18.26 -11.92 -15.09
N GLY A 246 19.23 -12.79 -15.37
CA GLY A 246 19.82 -13.73 -14.41
C GLY A 246 19.22 -15.13 -14.39
N GLN A 247 18.07 -15.38 -15.05
CA GLN A 247 17.48 -16.71 -15.20
C GLN A 247 17.80 -17.31 -16.58
N GLN A 248 18.22 -18.56 -16.64
CA GLN A 248 18.48 -19.27 -17.90
C GLN A 248 17.24 -19.96 -18.47
N ALA A 249 16.29 -20.30 -17.61
CA ALA A 249 15.07 -21.04 -17.98
C ALA A 249 13.83 -20.31 -17.45
N PRO A 250 12.66 -20.52 -18.09
CA PRO A 250 11.38 -20.12 -17.54
C PRO A 250 11.22 -20.60 -16.09
N PRO A 251 10.69 -19.76 -15.17
CA PRO A 251 10.49 -20.20 -13.80
C PRO A 251 9.48 -21.36 -13.73
N PRO A 252 9.68 -22.31 -12.80
CA PRO A 252 8.78 -23.43 -12.65
C PRO A 252 7.39 -22.97 -12.18
N ARG A 253 6.36 -23.74 -12.54
CA ARG A 253 5.00 -23.55 -12.01
C ARG A 253 4.76 -24.55 -10.89
N GLY A 254 4.12 -24.08 -9.83
CA GLY A 254 3.64 -24.91 -8.74
C GLY A 254 2.40 -25.73 -9.10
N PRO A 255 1.92 -26.58 -8.19
CA PRO A 255 0.84 -27.54 -8.44
C PRO A 255 -0.51 -26.89 -8.83
N ASN A 256 -0.74 -25.63 -8.46
CA ASN A 256 -1.98 -24.90 -8.76
C ASN A 256 -1.88 -24.01 -10.03
N GLY A 257 -0.80 -24.17 -10.79
CA GLY A 257 -0.49 -23.41 -12.00
C GLY A 257 0.12 -22.03 -11.77
N PHE A 258 0.24 -21.58 -10.51
CA PHE A 258 0.91 -20.33 -10.15
C PHE A 258 2.42 -20.51 -10.06
N THR A 259 3.17 -19.48 -10.40
CA THR A 259 4.62 -19.39 -10.19
C THR A 259 4.89 -18.77 -8.83
N HIS A 260 5.85 -19.32 -8.08
CA HIS A 260 6.21 -18.79 -6.76
C HIS A 260 6.67 -17.34 -6.86
N HIS A 261 6.22 -16.47 -5.95
CA HIS A 261 6.41 -15.01 -6.11
C HIS A 261 7.89 -14.59 -6.24
N LYS A 262 8.83 -15.30 -5.59
CA LYS A 262 10.28 -15.05 -5.74
C LYS A 262 10.81 -15.44 -7.12
N ASP A 263 10.15 -16.34 -7.84
CA ASP A 263 10.55 -16.70 -9.20
C ASP A 263 9.91 -15.76 -10.23
N VAL A 264 8.74 -15.19 -9.91
CA VAL A 264 8.15 -14.08 -10.66
C VAL A 264 9.06 -12.84 -10.53
N PHE A 265 9.51 -12.54 -9.31
CA PHE A 265 10.28 -11.36 -8.96
C PHE A 265 11.51 -11.70 -8.07
N PRO A 266 12.62 -12.20 -8.64
CA PRO A 266 13.80 -12.64 -7.90
C PRO A 266 14.67 -11.50 -7.37
N ASN A 267 14.62 -10.34 -8.02
CA ASN A 267 15.25 -9.14 -7.49
C ASN A 267 14.36 -8.54 -6.40
N ASP A 268 14.92 -8.39 -5.20
CA ASP A 268 14.22 -7.82 -4.04
C ASP A 268 13.95 -6.32 -4.23
N ILE A 269 14.86 -5.57 -4.86
CA ILE A 269 14.72 -4.12 -5.06
C ILE A 269 14.14 -3.81 -6.44
N ARG A 270 13.06 -3.02 -6.47
CA ARG A 270 12.37 -2.61 -7.71
C ARG A 270 12.01 -1.15 -7.70
N GLY A 271 11.89 -0.59 -8.89
CA GLY A 271 11.46 0.80 -9.08
C GLY A 271 9.93 0.92 -9.07
N TYR A 272 9.42 1.85 -8.28
CA TYR A 272 8.00 2.17 -8.15
C TYR A 272 7.76 3.64 -8.46
N HIS A 273 6.68 3.95 -9.17
CA HIS A 273 6.17 5.32 -9.24
C HIS A 273 5.49 5.68 -7.92
N ILE A 274 5.45 6.97 -7.61
CA ILE A 274 4.56 7.51 -6.58
C ILE A 274 3.31 8.00 -7.32
N GLY A 275 2.18 7.35 -7.09
CA GLY A 275 0.91 7.65 -7.75
C GLY A 275 -0.03 8.39 -6.80
N PRO A 276 -0.08 9.74 -6.82
CA PRO A 276 -1.14 10.48 -6.13
C PRO A 276 -2.48 10.23 -6.82
N PHE A 277 -3.48 9.83 -6.06
CA PHE A 277 -4.82 9.59 -6.60
C PHE A 277 -5.58 10.91 -6.79
N SER A 278 -6.63 10.90 -7.61
CA SER A 278 -7.52 12.05 -7.84
C SER A 278 -8.17 12.59 -6.58
N THR A 279 -8.23 11.79 -5.51
CA THR A 279 -8.72 12.21 -4.18
C THR A 279 -7.72 13.04 -3.39
N TRP A 280 -6.48 13.18 -3.87
CA TRP A 280 -5.48 14.11 -3.35
C TRP A 280 -5.50 15.41 -4.17
N ASP A 281 -6.65 16.07 -4.15
CA ASP A 281 -6.95 17.29 -4.89
C ASP A 281 -6.82 18.57 -4.04
N ASP A 282 -6.59 18.45 -2.73
CA ASP A 282 -6.37 19.60 -1.85
C ASP A 282 -5.08 20.34 -2.26
N PRO A 283 -5.19 21.58 -2.79
CA PRO A 283 -4.03 22.35 -3.25
C PRO A 283 -3.10 22.77 -2.10
N ALA A 284 -3.54 22.69 -0.85
CA ALA A 284 -2.68 22.90 0.32
C ALA A 284 -1.78 21.70 0.63
N LEU A 285 -2.07 20.52 0.06
CA LEU A 285 -1.34 19.29 0.33
C LEU A 285 -0.31 19.04 -0.78
N GLU A 286 0.90 19.55 -0.57
CA GLU A 286 2.02 19.41 -1.50
C GLU A 286 2.83 18.14 -1.26
N PHE A 287 3.40 17.56 -2.32
CA PHE A 287 4.38 16.49 -2.19
C PHE A 287 5.79 17.09 -2.24
N SER A 288 6.46 17.18 -1.10
CA SER A 288 7.85 17.67 -0.98
C SER A 288 8.85 16.51 -0.91
N ARG A 289 9.86 16.50 -1.78
CA ARG A 289 10.90 15.46 -1.82
C ARG A 289 12.29 16.04 -1.99
N LYS A 290 13.24 15.62 -1.16
CA LYS A 290 14.66 15.91 -1.37
C LYS A 290 15.16 15.21 -2.63
N ARG A 291 16.05 15.86 -3.39
CA ARG A 291 16.64 15.27 -4.61
C ARG A 291 17.44 14.01 -4.29
N GLU A 292 18.23 14.08 -3.23
CA GLU A 292 19.06 13.02 -2.70
C GLU A 292 18.99 13.02 -1.17
N VAL A 293 19.33 11.89 -0.55
CA VAL A 293 19.45 11.82 0.90
C VAL A 293 20.57 12.78 1.34
N TYR A 294 20.30 13.61 2.34
CA TYR A 294 21.18 14.70 2.82
C TYR A 294 21.42 15.86 1.87
N SER A 295 20.69 15.95 0.75
CA SER A 295 20.82 17.09 -0.15
C SER A 295 20.53 18.40 0.58
N THR A 296 21.48 19.34 0.49
CA THR A 296 21.32 20.72 0.98
C THR A 296 20.50 21.58 0.04
N GLU A 297 20.28 21.11 -1.20
CA GLU A 297 19.45 21.81 -2.17
C GLU A 297 17.99 21.92 -1.69
N PRO A 298 17.26 22.92 -2.19
CA PRO A 298 15.83 23.03 -1.99
C PRO A 298 15.13 21.73 -2.40
N SER A 299 14.10 21.34 -1.64
CA SER A 299 13.30 20.17 -1.97
C SER A 299 12.55 20.42 -3.28
N LEU A 300 12.33 19.34 -4.03
CA LEU A 300 11.39 19.33 -5.14
C LEU A 300 9.97 19.38 -4.58
N GLU A 301 9.16 20.29 -5.10
CA GLU A 301 7.75 20.42 -4.76
C GLU A 301 6.90 20.01 -5.95
N PHE A 302 5.95 19.11 -5.69
CA PHE A 302 4.97 18.66 -6.68
C PHE A 302 3.57 18.98 -6.17
N ARG A 303 2.70 19.41 -7.08
CA ARG A 303 1.33 19.85 -6.77
C ARG A 303 0.32 19.28 -7.77
N PRO A 304 -0.97 19.18 -7.40
CA PRO A 304 -2.04 18.92 -8.35
C PRO A 304 -1.99 19.91 -9.52
N PRO A 305 -2.34 19.51 -10.75
CA PRO A 305 -3.01 18.26 -11.14
C PRO A 305 -2.09 17.04 -11.36
N TRP A 306 -0.89 17.00 -10.78
CA TRP A 306 0.02 15.84 -10.82
C TRP A 306 0.43 15.43 -12.25
N ASN A 307 0.42 16.37 -13.19
CA ASN A 307 0.77 16.11 -14.59
C ASN A 307 2.23 15.69 -14.76
N THR A 308 3.11 16.19 -13.90
CA THR A 308 4.53 15.85 -13.91
C THR A 308 4.76 14.56 -13.13
N PRO A 309 5.38 13.53 -13.74
CA PRO A 309 5.73 12.31 -13.02
C PRO A 309 6.64 12.58 -11.84
N LEU A 310 6.30 12.01 -10.68
CA LEU A 310 7.17 12.03 -9.52
C LEU A 310 8.36 11.08 -9.74
N PRO A 311 9.51 11.33 -9.08
CA PRO A 311 10.68 10.45 -9.18
C PRO A 311 10.35 9.01 -8.79
N ILE A 312 10.90 8.06 -9.55
CA ILE A 312 10.81 6.63 -9.24
C ILE A 312 11.59 6.35 -7.95
N VAL A 313 11.01 5.53 -7.06
CA VAL A 313 11.61 5.09 -5.80
C VAL A 313 11.99 3.62 -5.91
N GLU A 314 13.19 3.27 -5.46
CA GLU A 314 13.61 1.88 -5.34
C GLU A 314 13.22 1.34 -3.97
N LEU A 315 12.43 0.26 -3.93
CA LEU A 315 11.94 -0.37 -2.70
C LEU A 315 12.16 -1.88 -2.72
N PRO A 316 12.42 -2.52 -1.56
CA PRO A 316 12.55 -3.96 -1.41
C PRO A 316 11.19 -4.68 -1.34
N CYS A 317 10.12 -4.07 -1.85
CA CYS A 317 8.76 -4.53 -1.64
C CYS A 317 8.30 -5.46 -2.76
N SER A 318 7.37 -6.36 -2.46
CA SER A 318 6.77 -7.23 -3.48
C SER A 318 5.72 -6.48 -4.30
N PRO A 319 5.75 -6.55 -5.65
CA PRO A 319 4.70 -5.99 -6.49
C PRO A 319 3.29 -6.50 -6.16
N TYR A 320 3.16 -7.70 -5.58
CA TYR A 320 1.86 -8.26 -5.15
C TYR A 320 1.19 -7.37 -4.08
N PHE A 321 1.93 -6.95 -3.05
CA PHE A 321 1.38 -6.12 -1.98
C PHE A 321 1.10 -4.70 -2.48
N VAL A 322 2.04 -4.13 -3.24
CA VAL A 322 1.91 -2.77 -3.79
C VAL A 322 0.70 -2.68 -4.73
N ALA A 323 0.55 -3.64 -5.64
CA ALA A 323 -0.60 -3.68 -6.55
C ALA A 323 -1.92 -3.82 -5.80
N TRP A 324 -1.96 -4.65 -4.75
CA TRP A 324 -3.16 -4.82 -3.92
C TRP A 324 -3.54 -3.53 -3.17
N LYS A 325 -2.60 -2.85 -2.51
CA LYS A 325 -2.86 -1.58 -1.79
C LYS A 325 -3.38 -0.51 -2.75
N ALA A 326 -2.79 -0.38 -3.94
CA ALA A 326 -3.26 0.56 -4.95
C ALA A 326 -4.67 0.19 -5.47
N TYR A 327 -4.91 -1.08 -5.76
CA TYR A 327 -6.21 -1.57 -6.20
C TYR A 327 -7.32 -1.28 -5.18
N LYS A 328 -7.06 -1.48 -3.87
CA LYS A 328 -8.02 -1.21 -2.80
C LYS A 328 -8.59 0.21 -2.86
N THR A 329 -7.76 1.20 -3.18
CA THR A 329 -8.20 2.59 -3.38
C THR A 329 -8.95 2.76 -4.70
N LEU A 330 -8.44 2.16 -5.79
CA LEU A 330 -9.04 2.21 -7.12
C LEU A 330 -10.37 1.44 -7.22
N GLN A 331 -10.80 0.68 -6.21
CA GLN A 331 -12.13 0.05 -6.22
C GLN A 331 -13.25 1.08 -6.33
N ASN A 332 -13.02 2.33 -5.91
CA ASN A 332 -13.92 3.43 -6.21
C ASN A 332 -13.70 3.92 -7.66
N GLU A 333 -14.75 3.87 -8.48
CA GLU A 333 -14.71 4.22 -9.90
C GLU A 333 -14.36 5.69 -10.16
N ASP A 334 -14.66 6.59 -9.20
CA ASP A 334 -14.35 8.02 -9.29
C ASP A 334 -12.86 8.33 -8.97
N VAL A 335 -12.11 7.33 -8.52
CA VAL A 335 -10.71 7.48 -8.12
C VAL A 335 -9.79 7.04 -9.24
N HIS A 336 -8.91 7.94 -9.67
CA HIS A 336 -7.99 7.72 -10.78
C HIS A 336 -6.56 8.07 -10.42
N LEU A 337 -5.61 7.47 -11.12
CA LEU A 337 -4.22 7.91 -11.15
C LEU A 337 -4.04 9.07 -12.14
N PRO A 338 -2.91 9.80 -12.09
CA PRO A 338 -2.61 10.83 -13.07
C PRO A 338 -2.52 10.24 -14.48
N ALA A 339 -2.86 11.03 -15.50
CA ALA A 339 -2.98 10.55 -16.88
C ALA A 339 -1.73 9.83 -17.43
N HIS A 340 -0.54 10.22 -16.96
CA HIS A 340 0.72 9.57 -17.36
C HIS A 340 0.92 8.16 -16.76
N LEU A 341 0.05 7.72 -15.84
CA LEU A 341 0.01 6.37 -15.25
C LEU A 341 -1.27 5.60 -15.64
N ALA A 342 -1.98 6.02 -16.69
CA ALA A 342 -3.24 5.38 -17.10
C ALA A 342 -3.08 3.90 -17.48
N THR A 343 -1.94 3.53 -18.07
CA THR A 343 -1.63 2.13 -18.40
C THR A 343 -1.48 1.28 -17.14
N GLU A 344 -0.71 1.77 -16.17
CA GLU A 344 -0.53 1.13 -14.87
C GLU A 344 -1.85 1.02 -14.11
N GLU A 345 -2.70 2.06 -14.13
CA GLU A 345 -4.04 2.01 -13.53
C GLU A 345 -4.88 0.87 -14.09
N ALA A 346 -4.95 0.76 -15.42
CA ALA A 346 -5.72 -0.29 -16.09
C ALA A 346 -5.21 -1.70 -15.74
N LEU A 347 -3.89 -1.87 -15.60
CA LEU A 347 -3.28 -3.12 -15.17
C LEU A 347 -3.58 -3.41 -13.70
N LEU A 348 -3.46 -2.42 -12.80
CA LEU A 348 -3.76 -2.55 -11.38
C LEU A 348 -5.21 -2.99 -11.14
N ARG A 349 -6.16 -2.41 -11.87
CA ARG A 349 -7.58 -2.81 -11.81
C ARG A 349 -7.78 -4.28 -12.20
N LYS A 350 -7.16 -4.73 -13.29
CA LYS A 350 -7.23 -6.13 -13.75
C LYS A 350 -6.57 -7.11 -12.77
N ILE A 351 -5.37 -6.77 -12.31
CA ILE A 351 -4.59 -7.56 -11.35
C ILE A 351 -5.36 -7.70 -10.04
N GLY A 352 -5.84 -6.57 -9.51
CA GLY A 352 -6.60 -6.54 -8.28
C GLY A 352 -7.91 -7.32 -8.36
N GLN A 353 -8.61 -7.26 -9.50
CA GLN A 353 -9.80 -8.09 -9.73
C GLN A 353 -9.46 -9.60 -9.73
N LEU A 354 -8.42 -10.02 -10.44
CA LEU A 354 -7.99 -11.43 -10.40
C LEU A 354 -7.59 -11.87 -8.99
N MET A 355 -6.85 -11.02 -8.28
CA MET A 355 -6.50 -11.23 -6.87
C MET A 355 -7.75 -11.39 -6.00
N TRP A 356 -8.75 -10.52 -6.18
CA TRP A 356 -10.05 -10.60 -5.52
C TRP A 356 -10.76 -11.93 -5.77
N ASP A 357 -10.81 -12.36 -7.04
CA ASP A 357 -11.45 -13.59 -7.50
C ASP A 357 -10.76 -14.86 -6.93
N TYR A 358 -9.45 -14.81 -6.69
CA TYR A 358 -8.69 -15.88 -6.02
C TYR A 358 -8.87 -15.93 -4.49
N GLY A 359 -9.87 -15.25 -3.95
CA GLY A 359 -10.27 -15.37 -2.54
C GLY A 359 -9.85 -14.20 -1.65
N LEU A 360 -9.31 -13.13 -2.23
CA LEU A 360 -9.01 -11.89 -1.51
C LEU A 360 -10.27 -11.01 -1.29
N GLY A 361 -11.41 -11.42 -1.84
CA GLY A 361 -12.64 -10.62 -1.90
C GLY A 361 -13.50 -10.51 -0.66
N VAL A 362 -12.91 -10.46 0.53
CA VAL A 362 -13.66 -10.17 1.76
C VAL A 362 -13.36 -8.75 2.20
N PRO A 363 -14.36 -7.86 2.31
CA PRO A 363 -14.13 -6.52 2.82
C PRO A 363 -13.52 -6.60 4.22
N CYS A 364 -12.36 -5.97 4.42
CA CYS A 364 -11.91 -5.64 5.78
C CYS A 364 -12.89 -4.59 6.33
N PRO A 365 -13.31 -4.69 7.60
CA PRO A 365 -13.98 -3.59 8.27
C PRO A 365 -13.04 -2.38 8.25
N SER A 366 -13.51 -1.30 7.64
CA SER A 366 -12.81 0.00 7.56
C SER A 366 -12.65 0.65 8.92
#